data_AF-A0A940HXQ7-F1
#
_entry.id   AF-A0A940HXQ7-F1
#
_cell.length_a   1.000
_cell.length_b   1.000
_cell.length_c   1.000
_cell.angle_alpha   90.00
_cell.angle_beta   90.00
_cell.angle_gamma   90.00
#
_symmetry.space_group_name_H-M   'P 1'
#
loop_
_entity.id
_entity.type
_entity.pdbx_description
1 polymer ?
#
loop_
_entity_poly.entity_id
_entity_poly.type
_entity_poly.pdbx_seq_one_letter_code
_entity_poly.pdbx_strand_id
1 'polypeptide(L)'
;GIKFRQNIEVGKDILFDELKQKHDALLIATGVYKSREVNLIGNDLKNIFPAMKFLTASNRKGLGDKVEEFDNGNLNAENKNVIVIGGGDTAMDCVRTAVRQNAKSVKCLYRRDRENMPGSAREVHNAEEEGVEFIWLSNPKEYIGTEKILSILVEKMKLGEPDSSGRKKPEPISNSEFEMKADMAINALGFDPENLPKLFNDQNLLVSKWGTIKINYQTMETNTPGIFSAGDIVRGASLVVWAIKDGREAAVSISKYLELKLQKKIKAA
;
A
#
# COMPACT_ATOMS: atom_id res chain seq x y z
N GLY A 1 -30.26 -5.46 -8.90
CA GLY A 1 -28.82 -5.33 -9.18
C GLY A 1 -28.09 -4.66 -8.02
N ILE A 2 -26.75 -4.59 -8.08
CA ILE A 2 -25.89 -3.93 -7.07
C ILE A 2 -26.05 -2.39 -7.19
N LYS A 3 -26.12 -1.69 -6.05
CA LYS A 3 -26.16 -0.23 -5.99
C LYS A 3 -24.82 0.31 -5.48
N PHE A 4 -24.13 1.10 -6.30
CA PHE A 4 -22.90 1.78 -5.90
C PHE A 4 -23.20 3.17 -5.36
N ARG A 5 -22.64 3.51 -4.20
CA ARG A 5 -22.63 4.87 -3.64
C ARG A 5 -21.18 5.32 -3.60
N GLN A 6 -20.79 6.19 -4.52
CA GLN A 6 -19.44 6.71 -4.65
C GLN A 6 -19.27 7.99 -3.82
N ASN A 7 -18.02 8.43 -3.62
CA ASN A 7 -17.68 9.63 -2.85
C ASN A 7 -18.23 9.60 -1.41
N ILE A 8 -18.17 8.42 -0.78
CA ILE A 8 -18.59 8.21 0.61
C ILE A 8 -17.46 7.48 1.34
N GLU A 9 -16.99 8.10 2.41
CA GLU A 9 -16.03 7.55 3.36
C GLU A 9 -16.75 7.15 4.65
N VAL A 10 -16.73 5.85 4.98
CA VAL A 10 -17.35 5.31 6.19
C VAL A 10 -16.54 5.74 7.42
N GLY A 11 -17.21 6.31 8.42
CA GLY A 11 -16.60 6.95 9.58
C GLY A 11 -16.54 8.47 9.49
N LYS A 12 -16.77 9.04 8.29
CA LYS A 12 -16.76 10.49 8.05
C LYS A 12 -18.07 10.98 7.43
N ASP A 13 -18.43 10.45 6.26
CA ASP A 13 -19.65 10.86 5.54
C ASP A 13 -20.88 10.04 5.97
N ILE A 14 -20.65 8.81 6.45
CA ILE A 14 -21.66 7.94 7.04
C ILE A 14 -21.08 7.20 8.23
N LEU A 15 -21.80 7.17 9.35
CA LEU A 15 -21.34 6.45 10.54
C LEU A 15 -21.48 4.94 10.36
N PHE A 16 -20.52 4.19 10.88
CA PHE A 16 -20.54 2.73 10.80
C PHE A 16 -21.73 2.12 11.56
N ASP A 17 -22.13 2.72 12.68
CA ASP A 17 -23.31 2.31 13.44
C ASP A 17 -24.62 2.43 12.65
N GLU A 18 -24.77 3.48 11.84
CA GLU A 18 -25.94 3.63 10.96
C GLU A 18 -26.00 2.51 9.93
N LEU A 19 -24.84 2.10 9.38
CA LEU A 19 -24.76 0.97 8.47
C LEU A 19 -25.16 -0.34 9.17
N LYS A 20 -24.71 -0.56 10.41
CA LYS A 20 -25.08 -1.74 11.22
C LYS A 20 -26.58 -1.81 11.51
N GLN A 21 -27.23 -0.67 11.75
CA GLN A 21 -28.68 -0.62 11.99
C GLN A 21 -29.50 -0.83 10.72
N LYS A 22 -28.99 -0.34 9.58
CA LYS A 22 -29.71 -0.36 8.31
C LYS A 22 -29.62 -1.68 7.54
N HIS A 23 -28.58 -2.48 7.77
CA HIS A 23 -28.32 -3.69 6.98
C HIS A 23 -28.28 -4.93 7.87
N ASP A 24 -28.76 -6.05 7.33
CA ASP A 24 -28.78 -7.31 8.07
C ASP A 24 -27.39 -7.93 8.28
N ALA A 25 -26.45 -7.61 7.38
CA ALA A 25 -25.04 -7.99 7.42
C ALA A 25 -24.17 -6.93 6.72
N LEU A 26 -22.88 -6.87 7.08
CA LEU A 26 -21.89 -5.97 6.50
C LEU A 26 -20.62 -6.72 6.09
N LEU A 27 -19.97 -6.27 5.02
CA LEU A 27 -18.63 -6.72 4.62
C LEU A 27 -17.67 -5.55 4.62
N ILE A 28 -16.61 -5.64 5.44
CA ILE A 28 -15.51 -4.67 5.46
C ILE A 28 -14.45 -5.13 4.45
N ALA A 29 -14.31 -4.37 3.37
CA ALA A 29 -13.34 -4.65 2.30
C ALA A 29 -12.56 -3.38 1.92
N THR A 30 -12.15 -2.61 2.94
CA THR A 30 -11.50 -1.31 2.75
C THR A 30 -10.06 -1.42 2.25
N GLY A 31 -9.43 -2.60 2.29
CA GLY A 31 -8.00 -2.73 1.97
C GLY A 31 -7.10 -2.00 2.96
N VAL A 32 -5.89 -1.65 2.53
CA VAL A 32 -4.87 -0.96 3.34
C VAL A 32 -4.36 0.28 2.61
N TYR A 33 -4.57 1.47 3.18
CA TYR A 33 -4.24 2.75 2.54
C TYR A 33 -3.18 3.58 3.27
N LYS A 34 -2.86 3.25 4.53
CA LYS A 34 -1.87 4.00 5.29
C LYS A 34 -0.48 3.72 4.72
N SER A 35 0.08 4.66 3.99
CA SER A 35 1.43 4.53 3.44
C SER A 35 2.44 4.39 4.58
N ARG A 36 3.41 3.48 4.41
CA ARG A 36 4.56 3.42 5.31
C ARG A 36 5.48 4.60 5.03
N GLU A 37 5.90 5.25 6.10
CA GLU A 37 6.80 6.39 6.06
C GLU A 37 8.17 6.00 6.61
N VAL A 38 9.21 6.70 6.17
CA VAL A 38 10.52 6.66 6.82
C VAL A 38 10.73 8.04 7.41
N ASN A 39 11.00 8.07 8.71
CA ASN A 39 11.36 9.31 9.37
C ASN A 39 12.85 9.59 9.12
N LEU A 40 13.14 10.27 8.00
CA LEU A 40 14.48 10.72 7.65
C LEU A 40 14.60 12.23 7.87
N ILE A 41 15.82 12.68 8.08
CA ILE A 41 16.15 14.10 8.00
C ILE A 41 15.83 14.58 6.57
N GLY A 42 15.20 15.76 6.46
CA GLY A 42 14.76 16.35 5.19
C GLY A 42 13.47 15.78 4.60
N ASN A 43 12.69 15.00 5.36
CA ASN A 43 11.42 14.41 4.87
C ASN A 43 10.31 15.45 4.60
N ASP A 44 10.50 16.69 5.04
CA ASP A 44 9.63 17.85 4.77
C ASP A 44 9.96 18.59 3.46
N LEU A 45 11.07 18.24 2.80
CA LEU A 45 11.44 18.79 1.50
C LEU A 45 10.38 18.44 0.43
N LYS A 46 10.16 19.38 -0.50
CA LYS A 46 9.28 19.16 -1.65
C LYS A 46 9.90 18.15 -2.62
N ASN A 47 9.05 17.60 -3.50
CA ASN A 47 9.35 16.54 -4.48
C ASN A 47 9.65 15.15 -3.88
N ILE A 48 9.25 14.92 -2.63
CA ILE A 48 9.21 13.60 -2.00
C ILE A 48 7.75 13.16 -1.93
N PHE A 49 7.41 12.02 -2.54
CA PHE A 49 6.03 11.59 -2.66
C PHE A 49 5.81 10.15 -2.20
N PRO A 50 4.67 9.85 -1.55
CA PRO A 50 4.25 8.46 -1.39
C PRO A 50 3.85 7.87 -2.76
N ALA A 51 4.15 6.59 -2.98
CA ALA A 51 3.89 5.90 -4.24
C ALA A 51 2.44 6.05 -4.73
N MET A 52 1.45 5.96 -3.84
CA MET A 52 0.03 6.09 -4.24
C MET A 52 -0.29 7.46 -4.83
N LYS A 53 0.31 8.54 -4.32
CA LYS A 53 0.06 9.88 -4.86
C LYS A 53 0.59 9.99 -6.29
N PHE A 54 1.80 9.48 -6.53
CA PHE A 54 2.41 9.45 -7.87
C PHE A 54 1.63 8.56 -8.85
N LEU A 55 1.34 7.31 -8.48
CA LEU A 55 0.63 6.37 -9.35
C LEU A 55 -0.82 6.81 -9.63
N THR A 56 -1.52 7.35 -8.63
CA THR A 56 -2.89 7.85 -8.82
C THR A 56 -2.92 9.01 -9.81
N ALA A 57 -2.00 9.97 -9.69
CA ALA A 57 -1.91 11.08 -10.63
C ALA A 57 -1.60 10.60 -12.05
N SER A 58 -0.64 9.70 -12.22
CA SER A 58 -0.30 9.11 -13.52
C SER A 58 -1.47 8.34 -14.14
N ASN A 59 -2.15 7.50 -13.36
CA ASN A 59 -3.29 6.70 -13.83
C ASN A 59 -4.46 7.59 -14.28
N ARG A 60 -4.83 8.58 -13.46
CA ARG A 60 -5.90 9.52 -13.80
C ARG A 60 -5.58 10.28 -15.09
N LYS A 61 -4.36 10.80 -15.20
CA LYS A 61 -3.90 11.48 -16.42
C LYS A 61 -3.95 10.56 -17.64
N GLY A 62 -3.47 9.32 -17.52
CA GLY A 62 -3.49 8.33 -18.59
C GLY A 62 -4.90 7.91 -19.03
N LEU A 63 -5.89 8.01 -18.14
CA LEU A 63 -7.31 7.77 -18.42
C LEU A 63 -8.06 9.00 -18.96
N GLY A 64 -7.37 10.15 -19.10
CA GLY A 64 -7.93 11.37 -19.69
C GLY A 64 -8.45 12.40 -18.68
N ASP A 65 -8.28 12.19 -17.38
CA ASP A 65 -8.62 13.21 -16.37
C ASP A 65 -7.66 14.42 -16.44
N LYS A 66 -8.17 15.57 -16.02
CA LYS A 66 -7.33 16.74 -15.70
C LYS A 66 -6.75 16.56 -14.29
N VAL A 67 -5.43 16.63 -14.17
CA VAL A 67 -4.72 16.42 -12.90
C VAL A 67 -3.71 17.55 -12.74
N GLU A 68 -4.10 18.57 -11.98
CA GLU A 68 -3.30 19.80 -11.82
C GLU A 68 -1.87 19.51 -11.34
N GLU A 69 -1.70 18.62 -10.35
CA GLU A 69 -0.37 18.23 -9.85
C GLU A 69 0.49 17.51 -10.90
N PHE A 70 -0.11 16.87 -11.90
CA PHE A 70 0.63 16.32 -13.03
C PHE A 70 0.99 17.42 -14.03
N ASP A 71 -0.01 18.23 -14.40
CA ASP A 71 0.08 19.27 -15.43
C ASP A 71 1.03 20.41 -15.06
N ASN A 72 1.14 20.73 -13.77
CA ASN A 72 2.10 21.72 -13.25
C ASN A 72 3.51 21.15 -13.00
N GLY A 73 3.73 19.87 -13.34
CA GLY A 73 5.01 19.19 -13.23
C GLY A 73 5.36 18.66 -11.84
N ASN A 74 4.49 18.75 -10.82
CA ASN A 74 4.79 18.28 -9.47
C ASN A 74 4.91 16.75 -9.39
N LEU A 75 3.93 16.03 -9.96
CA LEU A 75 3.83 14.56 -10.04
C LEU A 75 4.12 14.01 -11.44
N ASN A 76 4.87 14.76 -12.24
CA ASN A 76 5.39 14.31 -13.53
C ASN A 76 6.92 14.12 -13.42
N ALA A 77 7.42 12.96 -13.84
CA ALA A 77 8.83 12.60 -13.78
C ALA A 77 9.67 13.10 -14.97
N GLU A 78 9.06 13.74 -15.97
CA GLU A 78 9.72 14.21 -17.18
C GLU A 78 11.00 15.01 -16.90
N ASN A 79 12.11 14.60 -17.53
CA ASN A 79 13.45 15.19 -17.41
C ASN A 79 14.07 15.20 -16.00
N LYS A 80 13.51 14.45 -15.04
CA LYS A 80 14.00 14.37 -13.65
C LYS A 80 14.87 13.14 -13.39
N ASN A 81 15.82 13.26 -12.48
CA ASN A 81 16.50 12.13 -11.85
C ASN A 81 15.60 11.59 -10.72
N VAL A 82 14.95 10.45 -10.95
CA VAL A 82 13.97 9.86 -10.03
C VAL A 82 14.63 8.75 -9.21
N ILE A 83 14.43 8.79 -7.90
CA ILE A 83 14.78 7.68 -7.00
C ILE A 83 13.50 7.09 -6.39
N VAL A 84 13.28 5.80 -6.63
CA VAL A 84 12.19 5.03 -5.99
C VAL A 84 12.78 4.20 -4.86
N ILE A 85 12.17 4.29 -3.67
CA ILE A 85 12.62 3.58 -2.47
C ILE A 85 11.63 2.44 -2.19
N GLY A 86 12.07 1.20 -2.42
CA GLY A 86 11.22 0.02 -2.25
C GLY A 86 11.63 -1.13 -3.18
N GLY A 87 10.96 -2.27 -3.04
CA GLY A 87 11.22 -3.43 -3.92
C GLY A 87 10.04 -4.37 -4.12
N GLY A 88 8.83 -3.94 -3.74
CA GLY A 88 7.60 -4.67 -4.08
C GLY A 88 7.05 -4.25 -5.44
N ASP A 89 5.92 -4.83 -5.83
CA ASP A 89 5.26 -4.51 -7.10
C ASP A 89 4.94 -3.02 -7.23
N THR A 90 4.54 -2.34 -6.14
CA THR A 90 4.35 -0.88 -6.13
C THR A 90 5.60 -0.11 -6.53
N ALA A 91 6.80 -0.57 -6.13
CA ALA A 91 8.04 0.06 -6.54
C ALA A 91 8.31 -0.18 -8.03
N MET A 92 7.99 -1.38 -8.53
CA MET A 92 8.12 -1.73 -9.96
C MET A 92 7.19 -0.87 -10.82
N ASP A 93 5.96 -0.68 -10.39
CA ASP A 93 5.01 0.21 -11.05
C ASP A 93 5.51 1.65 -11.07
N CYS A 94 6.08 2.13 -9.96
CA CYS A 94 6.63 3.48 -9.86
C CYS A 94 7.82 3.70 -10.81
N VAL A 95 8.80 2.79 -10.82
CA VAL A 95 10.00 2.96 -11.69
C VAL A 95 9.60 2.90 -13.17
N ARG A 96 8.75 1.95 -13.56
CA ARG A 96 8.30 1.78 -14.95
C ARG A 96 7.39 2.91 -15.41
N THR A 97 6.61 3.50 -14.49
CA THR A 97 5.82 4.72 -14.75
C THR A 97 6.74 5.92 -14.95
N ALA A 98 7.76 6.11 -14.10
CA ALA A 98 8.71 7.20 -14.23
C ALA A 98 9.48 7.12 -15.57
N VAL A 99 9.90 5.93 -16.00
CA VAL A 99 10.50 5.72 -17.34
C VAL A 99 9.53 6.17 -18.44
N ARG A 100 8.27 5.73 -18.40
CA ARG A 100 7.24 6.09 -19.40
C ARG A 100 6.87 7.57 -19.41
N GLN A 101 7.12 8.28 -18.32
CA GLN A 101 6.99 9.74 -18.23
C GLN A 101 8.26 10.47 -18.73
N ASN A 102 9.19 9.78 -19.38
CA ASN A 102 10.46 10.34 -19.90
C ASN A 102 11.35 10.92 -18.80
N ALA A 103 11.47 10.24 -17.66
CA ALA A 103 12.47 10.58 -16.66
C ALA A 103 13.89 10.54 -17.25
N LYS A 104 14.76 11.45 -16.78
CA LYS A 104 16.16 11.53 -17.22
C LYS A 104 16.97 10.31 -16.78
N SER A 105 16.71 9.85 -15.56
CA SER A 105 17.24 8.60 -15.02
C SER A 105 16.30 8.08 -13.95
N VAL A 106 16.16 6.76 -13.85
CA VAL A 106 15.35 6.12 -12.81
C VAL A 106 16.21 5.13 -12.05
N LYS A 107 16.31 5.32 -10.74
CA LYS A 107 17.04 4.42 -9.84
C LYS A 107 16.12 3.83 -8.79
N CYS A 108 16.28 2.54 -8.49
CA CYS A 108 15.52 1.83 -7.46
C CYS A 108 16.43 1.50 -6.27
N LEU A 109 16.23 2.13 -5.12
CA LEU A 109 16.92 1.76 -3.88
C LEU A 109 16.21 0.60 -3.21
N TYR A 110 16.92 -0.51 -3.01
CA TYR A 110 16.39 -1.64 -2.26
C TYR A 110 17.37 -2.11 -1.20
N ARG A 111 16.90 -2.17 0.04
CA ARG A 111 17.73 -2.51 1.22
C ARG A 111 18.17 -3.98 1.29
N ARG A 112 17.72 -4.85 0.38
CA ARG A 112 18.16 -6.25 0.28
C ARG A 112 18.71 -6.54 -1.11
N ASP A 113 19.13 -7.78 -1.33
CA ASP A 113 19.57 -8.27 -2.64
C ASP A 113 18.40 -8.61 -3.58
N ARG A 114 18.74 -8.98 -4.81
CA ARG A 114 17.78 -9.34 -5.87
C ARG A 114 16.97 -10.59 -5.53
N GLU A 115 17.57 -11.59 -4.89
CA GLU A 115 16.90 -12.84 -4.52
C GLU A 115 15.82 -12.64 -3.46
N ASN A 116 16.00 -11.67 -2.57
CA ASN A 116 15.05 -11.34 -1.51
C ASN A 116 14.03 -10.26 -1.90
N MET A 117 14.00 -9.85 -3.18
CA MET A 117 13.04 -8.84 -3.66
C MET A 117 11.61 -9.41 -3.65
N PRO A 118 10.64 -8.73 -3.02
CA PRO A 118 9.28 -9.23 -2.91
C PRO A 118 8.45 -9.04 -4.18
N GLY A 119 8.83 -8.11 -5.06
CA GLY A 119 8.17 -7.93 -6.35
C GLY A 119 8.38 -9.12 -7.28
N SER A 120 7.50 -9.26 -8.26
CA SER A 120 7.63 -10.30 -9.28
C SER A 120 8.96 -10.21 -10.02
N ALA A 121 9.74 -11.31 -10.06
CA ALA A 121 11.02 -11.38 -10.76
C ALA A 121 10.91 -10.99 -12.25
N ARG A 122 9.75 -11.25 -12.87
CA ARG A 122 9.47 -10.81 -14.24
C ARG A 122 9.34 -9.29 -14.34
N GLU A 123 8.69 -8.65 -13.38
CA GLU A 123 8.54 -7.19 -13.38
C GLU A 123 9.87 -6.48 -13.11
N VAL A 124 10.72 -7.07 -12.25
CA VAL A 124 12.10 -6.60 -12.03
C VAL A 124 12.89 -6.66 -13.34
N HIS A 125 12.84 -7.79 -14.04
CA HIS A 125 13.54 -7.95 -15.31
C HIS A 125 13.04 -6.95 -16.37
N ASN A 126 11.73 -6.78 -16.51
CA ASN A 126 11.15 -5.79 -17.42
C ASN A 126 11.61 -4.36 -17.08
N ALA A 127 11.70 -4.01 -15.79
CA ALA A 127 12.20 -2.71 -15.36
C ALA A 127 13.69 -2.52 -15.70
N GLU A 128 14.52 -3.56 -15.53
CA GLU A 128 15.93 -3.57 -15.94
C GLU A 128 16.06 -3.34 -17.47
N GLU A 129 15.25 -4.03 -18.28
CA GLU A 129 15.22 -3.88 -19.75
C GLU A 129 14.77 -2.48 -20.19
N GLU A 130 13.88 -1.83 -19.43
CA GLU A 130 13.43 -0.46 -19.67
C GLU A 130 14.47 0.61 -19.23
N GLY A 131 15.61 0.19 -18.66
CA GLY A 131 16.72 1.08 -18.29
C GLY A 131 16.71 1.55 -16.83
N VAL A 132 15.94 0.91 -15.96
CA VAL A 132 15.97 1.20 -14.51
C VAL A 132 17.27 0.67 -13.89
N GLU A 133 17.98 1.53 -13.16
CA GLU A 133 19.18 1.15 -12.43
C GLU A 133 18.81 0.71 -11.00
N PHE A 134 19.04 -0.56 -10.68
CA PHE A 134 18.81 -1.08 -9.32
C PHE A 134 20.04 -0.89 -8.45
N ILE A 135 19.85 -0.21 -7.32
CA ILE A 135 20.86 -0.04 -6.29
C ILE A 135 20.50 -0.97 -5.14
N TRP A 136 21.02 -2.19 -5.24
CA TRP A 136 20.83 -3.24 -4.25
C TRP A 136 21.54 -2.92 -2.95
N LEU A 137 21.11 -3.59 -1.87
CA LEU A 137 21.72 -3.47 -0.54
C LEU A 137 21.94 -2.00 -0.14
N SER A 138 20.93 -1.17 -0.36
CA SER A 138 21.03 0.28 -0.15
C SER A 138 19.78 0.83 0.52
N ASN A 139 19.98 1.75 1.45
CA ASN A 139 18.92 2.35 2.24
C ASN A 139 19.09 3.88 2.28
N PRO A 140 18.02 4.67 2.11
CA PRO A 140 18.12 6.12 2.27
C PRO A 140 18.34 6.47 3.75
N LYS A 141 19.29 7.39 4.00
CA LYS A 141 19.66 7.87 5.33
C LYS A 141 19.23 9.31 5.57
N GLU A 142 19.27 10.15 4.54
CA GLU A 142 18.88 11.56 4.62
C GLU A 142 18.47 12.09 3.22
N TYR A 143 17.46 12.95 3.19
CA TYR A 143 17.13 13.75 2.02
C TYR A 143 17.83 15.10 2.12
N ILE A 144 18.59 15.47 1.10
CA ILE A 144 19.40 16.68 1.10
C ILE A 144 18.79 17.69 0.13
N GLY A 145 18.61 18.94 0.60
CA GLY A 145 18.04 20.03 -0.17
C GLY A 145 17.76 21.27 0.68
N THR A 146 17.22 22.31 0.06
CA THR A 146 16.80 23.55 0.74
C THR A 146 15.28 23.65 0.80
N GLU A 147 14.62 23.82 -0.35
CA GLU A 147 13.16 23.78 -0.47
C GLU A 147 12.64 22.49 -1.11
N LYS A 148 13.44 21.94 -2.03
CA LYS A 148 13.19 20.71 -2.78
C LYS A 148 14.39 19.79 -2.60
N ILE A 149 14.14 18.49 -2.70
CA ILE A 149 15.20 17.50 -2.77
C ILE A 149 16.15 17.78 -3.95
N LEU A 150 17.45 17.68 -3.69
CA LEU A 150 18.52 17.75 -4.68
C LEU A 150 19.28 16.42 -4.76
N SER A 151 19.35 15.71 -3.64
CA SER A 151 20.04 14.44 -3.52
C SER A 151 19.57 13.63 -2.31
N ILE A 152 19.98 12.36 -2.27
CA ILE A 152 19.75 11.44 -1.16
C ILE A 152 21.11 10.93 -0.68
N LEU A 153 21.36 11.03 0.62
CA LEU A 153 22.44 10.30 1.27
C LEU A 153 21.99 8.85 1.45
N VAL A 154 22.73 7.92 0.86
CA VAL A 154 22.41 6.49 0.86
C VAL A 154 23.50 5.75 1.62
N GLU A 155 23.10 4.85 2.51
CA GLU A 155 24.02 3.93 3.20
C GLU A 155 23.94 2.53 2.58
N LYS A 156 25.07 1.82 2.56
CA LYS A 156 25.10 0.42 2.13
C LYS A 156 24.62 -0.48 3.24
N MET A 157 23.98 -1.56 2.84
CA MET A 157 23.45 -2.61 3.70
C MET A 157 24.23 -3.90 3.49
N LYS A 158 24.24 -4.75 4.50
CA LYS A 158 24.57 -6.17 4.40
C LYS A 158 23.38 -6.99 4.87
N LEU A 159 23.31 -8.24 4.43
CA LEU A 159 22.30 -9.17 4.91
C LEU A 159 22.87 -9.97 6.07
N GLY A 160 22.23 -9.86 7.23
CA GLY A 160 22.44 -10.74 8.36
C GLY A 160 21.61 -12.03 8.26
N GLU A 161 21.45 -12.68 9.40
CA GLU A 161 20.69 -13.93 9.50
C GLU A 161 19.21 -13.76 9.13
N PRO A 162 18.56 -14.81 8.60
CA PRO A 162 17.13 -14.81 8.33
C PRO A 162 16.30 -14.67 9.60
N ASP A 163 15.22 -13.91 9.51
CA ASP A 163 14.19 -13.82 10.55
C ASP A 163 13.26 -15.04 10.54
N SER A 164 12.26 -15.07 11.43
CA SER A 164 11.27 -16.15 11.53
C SER A 164 10.38 -16.31 10.29
N SER A 165 10.39 -15.36 9.36
CA SER A 165 9.75 -15.48 8.04
C SER A 165 10.67 -16.06 6.97
N GLY A 166 11.93 -16.37 7.32
CA GLY A 166 12.97 -16.82 6.42
C GLY A 166 13.68 -15.69 5.67
N ARG A 167 13.32 -14.42 5.92
CA ARG A 167 13.88 -13.26 5.21
C ARG A 167 15.14 -12.76 5.90
N LYS A 168 16.23 -12.61 5.15
CA LYS A 168 17.45 -12.02 5.68
C LYS A 168 17.22 -10.58 6.16
N LYS A 169 17.70 -10.30 7.37
CA LYS A 169 17.59 -8.97 7.98
C LYS A 169 18.64 -8.03 7.39
N PRO A 170 18.26 -6.87 6.82
CA PRO A 170 19.23 -5.90 6.35
C PRO A 170 19.83 -5.12 7.53
N GLU A 171 21.15 -4.94 7.53
CA GLU A 171 21.93 -4.23 8.54
C GLU A 171 22.82 -3.17 7.88
N PRO A 172 22.89 -1.93 8.41
CA PRO A 172 23.72 -0.89 7.81
C PRO A 172 25.22 -1.20 7.98
N ILE A 173 26.00 -0.82 6.97
CA ILE A 173 27.46 -0.86 7.00
C ILE A 173 27.96 0.51 7.42
N SER A 174 28.73 0.58 8.51
CA SER A 174 29.30 1.84 9.00
C SER A 174 30.23 2.50 7.97
N ASN A 175 30.17 3.83 7.86
CA ASN A 175 31.03 4.65 6.99
C ASN A 175 30.95 4.23 5.50
N SER A 176 29.76 3.83 5.04
CA SER A 176 29.51 3.37 3.67
C SER A 176 28.66 4.35 2.86
N GLU A 177 28.40 5.53 3.40
CA GLU A 177 27.50 6.52 2.86
C GLU A 177 28.02 7.12 1.57
N PHE A 178 27.11 7.35 0.63
CA PHE A 178 27.39 8.07 -0.61
C PHE A 178 26.15 8.85 -1.04
N GLU A 179 26.38 9.96 -1.74
CA GLU A 179 25.31 10.84 -2.18
C GLU A 179 24.87 10.50 -3.61
N MET A 180 23.56 10.52 -3.84
CA MET A 180 22.96 10.31 -5.14
C MET A 180 22.07 11.48 -5.52
N LYS A 181 22.26 12.05 -6.70
CA LYS A 181 21.39 13.12 -7.21
C LYS A 181 19.95 12.64 -7.39
N ALA A 182 18.99 13.43 -6.92
CA ALA A 182 17.56 13.16 -7.03
C ALA A 182 16.78 14.46 -7.15
N ASP A 183 16.01 14.63 -8.22
CA ASP A 183 15.08 15.74 -8.38
C ASP A 183 13.66 15.35 -7.89
N MET A 184 13.41 14.05 -7.73
CA MET A 184 12.18 13.46 -7.20
C MET A 184 12.47 12.14 -6.47
N ALA A 185 11.90 11.99 -5.27
CA ALA A 185 11.92 10.73 -4.53
C ALA A 185 10.51 10.16 -4.38
N ILE A 186 10.36 8.84 -4.56
CA ILE A 186 9.08 8.14 -4.45
C ILE A 186 9.21 7.01 -3.42
N ASN A 187 8.46 7.12 -2.32
CA ASN A 187 8.45 6.16 -1.23
C ASN A 187 7.44 5.03 -1.51
N ALA A 188 7.94 3.85 -1.84
CA ALA A 188 7.18 2.64 -2.20
C ALA A 188 7.42 1.49 -1.19
N LEU A 189 7.16 1.79 0.09
CA LEU A 189 7.53 0.95 1.23
C LEU A 189 6.44 -0.04 1.66
N GLY A 190 5.29 0.02 0.99
CA GLY A 190 4.09 -0.72 1.31
C GLY A 190 3.10 0.07 2.16
N PHE A 191 2.03 -0.60 2.53
CA PHE A 191 0.87 -0.01 3.21
C PHE A 191 0.51 -0.82 4.43
N ASP A 192 0.03 -0.11 5.45
CA ASP A 192 -0.55 -0.68 6.65
C ASP A 192 -2.06 -0.36 6.69
N PRO A 193 -2.83 -1.14 7.46
CA PRO A 193 -4.21 -0.78 7.77
C PRO A 193 -4.31 0.58 8.47
N GLU A 194 -5.36 1.32 8.15
CA GLU A 194 -5.77 2.46 8.96
C GLU A 194 -6.37 1.98 10.29
N ASN A 195 -6.49 2.87 11.28
CA ASN A 195 -7.08 2.53 12.57
C ASN A 195 -8.61 2.46 12.44
N LEU A 196 -9.12 1.35 11.87
CA LEU A 196 -10.54 1.14 11.66
C LEU A 196 -11.39 1.17 12.94
N PRO A 197 -10.97 0.61 14.09
CA PRO A 197 -11.72 0.77 15.34
C PRO A 197 -11.97 2.24 15.70
N LYS A 198 -10.98 3.12 15.47
CA LYS A 198 -11.13 4.55 15.66
C LYS A 198 -12.01 5.19 14.57
N LEU A 199 -11.76 4.90 13.29
CA LEU A 199 -12.51 5.48 12.17
C LEU A 199 -13.99 5.11 12.22
N PHE A 200 -14.31 3.88 12.60
CA PHE A 200 -15.69 3.39 12.71
C PHE A 200 -16.34 3.71 14.06
N ASN A 201 -15.60 4.33 14.99
CA ASN A 201 -16.02 4.54 16.36
C ASN A 201 -16.51 3.24 17.04
N ASP A 202 -15.84 2.13 16.76
CA ASP A 202 -16.18 0.80 17.26
C ASP A 202 -14.95 0.16 17.90
N GLN A 203 -14.74 0.46 19.19
CA GLN A 203 -13.59 -0.05 19.97
C GLN A 203 -13.67 -1.57 20.21
N ASN A 204 -14.83 -2.19 19.96
CA ASN A 204 -14.99 -3.63 20.10
C ASN A 204 -14.48 -4.38 18.87
N LEU A 205 -14.29 -3.71 17.73
CA LEU A 205 -13.75 -4.34 16.53
C LEU A 205 -12.30 -4.81 16.76
N LEU A 206 -12.11 -6.12 16.80
CA LEU A 206 -10.79 -6.69 17.11
C LEU A 206 -9.86 -6.61 15.90
N VAL A 207 -8.64 -6.11 16.15
CA VAL A 207 -7.55 -6.06 15.18
C VAL A 207 -6.36 -6.90 15.64
N SER A 208 -5.52 -7.31 14.69
CA SER A 208 -4.25 -7.97 14.93
C SER A 208 -3.21 -6.99 15.46
N LYS A 209 -2.04 -7.50 15.87
CA LYS A 209 -0.89 -6.64 16.22
C LYS A 209 -0.41 -5.74 15.06
N TRP A 210 -0.82 -6.08 13.83
CA TRP A 210 -0.50 -5.34 12.61
C TRP A 210 -1.64 -4.39 12.17
N GLY A 211 -2.71 -4.29 12.95
CA GLY A 211 -3.87 -3.45 12.64
C GLY A 211 -4.88 -4.07 11.67
N THR A 212 -4.61 -5.25 11.10
CA THR A 212 -5.56 -5.95 10.23
C THR A 212 -6.76 -6.45 11.02
N ILE A 213 -7.95 -6.50 10.42
CA ILE A 213 -9.16 -7.01 11.09
C ILE A 213 -8.97 -8.50 11.42
N LYS A 214 -9.26 -8.88 12.67
CA LYS A 214 -9.32 -10.30 13.05
C LYS A 214 -10.65 -10.89 12.61
N ILE A 215 -10.56 -12.05 11.96
CA ILE A 215 -11.70 -12.84 11.55
C ILE A 215 -11.53 -14.30 11.98
N ASN A 216 -12.64 -15.03 11.98
CA ASN A 216 -12.62 -16.48 11.88
C ASN A 216 -12.38 -16.87 10.40
N TYR A 217 -11.25 -17.51 10.09
CA TYR A 217 -10.89 -17.86 8.71
C TYR A 217 -11.82 -18.87 8.03
N GLN A 218 -12.68 -19.58 8.76
CA GLN A 218 -13.68 -20.49 8.18
C GLN A 218 -14.96 -19.75 7.79
N THR A 219 -15.35 -18.72 8.55
CA THR A 219 -16.61 -18.00 8.34
C THR A 219 -16.41 -16.61 7.75
N MET A 220 -15.18 -16.09 7.72
CA MET A 220 -14.84 -14.70 7.36
C MET A 220 -15.47 -13.64 8.27
N GLU A 221 -16.09 -14.06 9.37
CA GLU A 221 -16.79 -13.18 10.31
C GLU A 221 -15.81 -12.56 11.30
N THR A 222 -16.04 -11.30 11.64
CA THR A 222 -15.31 -10.61 12.70
C THR A 222 -15.79 -11.10 14.07
N ASN A 223 -15.28 -10.49 15.15
CA ASN A 223 -15.82 -10.75 16.49
C ASN A 223 -17.23 -10.17 16.72
N THR A 224 -17.74 -9.36 15.78
CA THR A 224 -19.08 -8.79 15.85
C THR A 224 -20.01 -9.56 14.90
N PRO A 225 -21.05 -10.24 15.42
CA PRO A 225 -21.94 -11.05 14.59
C PRO A 225 -22.60 -10.26 13.45
N GLY A 226 -22.64 -10.85 12.27
CA GLY A 226 -23.16 -10.23 11.05
C GLY A 226 -22.21 -9.26 10.36
N ILE A 227 -21.00 -9.05 10.88
CA ILE A 227 -19.96 -8.23 10.25
C ILE A 227 -18.83 -9.14 9.81
N PHE A 228 -18.54 -9.12 8.52
CA PHE A 228 -17.52 -9.92 7.85
C PHE A 228 -16.40 -9.03 7.34
N SER A 229 -15.25 -9.62 7.03
CA SER A 229 -14.12 -8.89 6.45
C SER A 229 -13.37 -9.74 5.43
N ALA A 230 -12.84 -9.13 4.38
CA ALA A 230 -12.18 -9.83 3.28
C ALA A 230 -11.08 -8.98 2.61
N GLY A 231 -10.11 -9.65 1.99
CA GLY A 231 -9.04 -9.03 1.22
C GLY A 231 -7.95 -8.42 2.08
N ASP A 232 -7.31 -7.37 1.58
CA ASP A 232 -6.08 -6.82 2.17
C ASP A 232 -6.27 -6.30 3.59
N ILE A 233 -7.49 -5.87 3.97
CA ILE A 233 -7.74 -5.43 5.35
C ILE A 233 -7.64 -6.58 6.37
N VAL A 234 -7.74 -7.83 5.91
CA VAL A 234 -7.51 -9.04 6.72
C VAL A 234 -6.06 -9.52 6.58
N ARG A 235 -5.55 -9.59 5.35
CA ARG A 235 -4.26 -10.21 5.01
C ARG A 235 -3.04 -9.29 5.21
N GLY A 236 -3.25 -7.97 5.13
CA GLY A 236 -2.22 -7.03 4.70
C GLY A 236 -2.09 -7.00 3.17
N ALA A 237 -1.24 -6.12 2.64
CA ALA A 237 -1.02 -5.97 1.20
C ALA A 237 -0.71 -7.32 0.54
N SER A 238 -1.58 -7.76 -0.39
CA SER A 238 -1.52 -9.08 -1.02
C SER A 238 -1.90 -9.03 -2.51
N LEU A 239 -2.02 -10.20 -3.14
CA LEU A 239 -2.40 -10.33 -4.54
C LEU A 239 -3.92 -10.26 -4.72
N VAL A 240 -4.35 -9.68 -5.84
CA VAL A 240 -5.77 -9.54 -6.22
C VAL A 240 -6.52 -10.88 -6.18
N VAL A 241 -5.89 -11.98 -6.58
CA VAL A 241 -6.52 -13.31 -6.55
C VAL A 241 -6.94 -13.74 -5.14
N TRP A 242 -6.17 -13.35 -4.12
CA TRP A 242 -6.51 -13.65 -2.73
C TRP A 242 -7.70 -12.81 -2.25
N ALA A 243 -7.75 -11.53 -2.63
CA ALA A 243 -8.90 -10.69 -2.32
C ALA A 243 -10.19 -11.21 -2.98
N ILE A 244 -10.11 -11.68 -4.24
CA ILE A 244 -11.25 -12.31 -4.93
C ILE A 244 -11.68 -13.59 -4.20
N LYS A 245 -10.73 -14.45 -3.81
CA LYS A 245 -11.02 -15.66 -3.05
C LYS A 245 -11.74 -15.34 -1.74
N ASP A 246 -11.20 -14.41 -0.95
CA ASP A 246 -11.77 -14.02 0.33
C ASP A 246 -13.18 -13.44 0.16
N GLY A 247 -13.41 -12.62 -0.86
CA GLY A 247 -14.73 -12.07 -1.16
C GLY A 247 -15.76 -13.15 -1.50
N ARG A 248 -15.36 -14.20 -2.24
CA ARG A 248 -16.22 -15.35 -2.55
C ARG A 248 -16.54 -16.16 -1.28
N GLU A 249 -15.56 -16.38 -0.42
CA GLU A 249 -15.74 -17.09 0.85
C GLU A 249 -16.65 -16.30 1.80
N ALA A 250 -16.46 -14.98 1.91
CA ALA A 250 -17.31 -14.10 2.70
C ALA A 250 -18.75 -14.08 2.19
N ALA A 251 -18.96 -14.05 0.86
CA ALA A 251 -20.30 -14.08 0.29
C ALA A 251 -21.08 -15.36 0.66
N VAL A 252 -20.43 -16.52 0.63
CA VAL A 252 -21.04 -17.80 1.04
C VAL A 252 -21.43 -17.76 2.52
N SER A 253 -20.55 -17.24 3.38
CA SER A 253 -20.82 -17.15 4.82
C SER A 253 -21.91 -16.14 5.16
N ILE A 254 -21.94 -14.99 4.47
CA ILE A 254 -23.01 -14.00 4.60
C ILE A 254 -24.36 -14.62 4.23
N SER A 255 -24.45 -15.37 3.13
CA SER A 255 -25.69 -16.06 2.73
C SER A 255 -26.19 -16.98 3.84
N LYS A 256 -25.32 -17.85 4.37
CA LYS A 256 -25.64 -18.77 5.47
C LYS A 256 -26.09 -18.02 6.72
N TYR A 257 -25.42 -16.94 7.08
CA TYR A 257 -25.79 -16.10 8.22
C TYR A 257 -27.19 -15.50 8.06
N LEU A 258 -27.50 -14.95 6.89
CA LEU A 258 -28.80 -14.35 6.59
C LEU A 258 -29.94 -15.39 6.60
N GLU A 259 -29.69 -16.57 6.03
CA GLU A 259 -30.64 -17.70 6.07
C GLU A 259 -30.95 -18.14 7.51
N LEU A 260 -29.91 -18.31 8.34
CA LEU A 260 -30.07 -18.67 9.76
C LEU A 260 -30.81 -17.58 10.54
N LYS A 261 -30.50 -16.30 10.26
CA LYS A 261 -31.18 -15.15 10.88
C LYS A 261 -32.66 -15.13 10.52
N LEU A 262 -33.02 -15.41 9.26
CA LEU A 262 -34.40 -15.50 8.81
C LEU A 262 -35.14 -16.67 9.47
N GLN A 263 -34.53 -17.86 9.53
CA GLN A 263 -35.12 -19.02 10.20
C GLN A 263 -35.39 -18.76 11.69
N LYS A 264 -34.48 -18.08 12.39
CA LYS A 264 -34.68 -17.69 13.79
C LYS A 264 -35.83 -16.71 13.97
N LYS A 265 -35.97 -15.73 13.07
CA LYS A 265 -37.11 -14.79 13.08
C LYS A 265 -38.45 -15.51 12.87
N ILE A 266 -38.50 -16.46 11.94
CA ILE A 266 -39.72 -17.26 11.67
C ILE A 266 -40.10 -18.11 12.88
N LYS A 267 -39.13 -18.72 13.58
CA LYS A 267 -39.40 -19.53 14.78
C LYS A 267 -39.82 -18.72 16.00
N ALA A 268 -39.49 -17.43 16.04
CA ALA A 268 -39.78 -16.55 17.17
C ALA A 268 -41.09 -15.75 17.00
N ALA A 269 -41.69 -15.78 15.81
CA ALA A 269 -42.99 -15.18 15.48
C ALA A 269 -44.10 -16.22 15.60
#